data_AF-A0A401WYN1-F1
#
_entry.id   AF-A0A401WYN1-F1
#
_cell.length_a   1.000
_cell.length_b   1.000
_cell.length_c   1.000
_cell.angle_alpha   90.00
_cell.angle_beta   90.00
_cell.angle_gamma   90.00
#
_symmetry.space_group_name_H-M   'P 1'
#
loop_
_entity.id
_entity.type
_entity.pdbx_description
1 polymer ?
#
loop_
_entity_poly.entity_id
_entity_poly.type
_entity_poly.pdbx_seq_one_letter_code
_entity_poly.pdbx_strand_id
1 'polypeptide(L)'
;MPTTSRKKISIAWQRDGIDRGWFYSPRVGSVRSPVSYRAGGWYFLPMWLPDLKENDIGPFKTRDLAFAEAERLAAVHMPSAPSLREG
;
A
#
# COMPACT_ATOMS: atom_id res chain seq x y z
N MET A 1 -19.70 -6.19 26.34
CA MET A 1 -18.85 -5.41 25.40
C MET A 1 -17.99 -6.37 24.61
N PRO A 2 -18.30 -6.69 23.34
CA PRO A 2 -17.38 -7.42 22.48
C PRO A 2 -16.29 -6.47 21.98
N THR A 3 -15.06 -6.62 22.46
CA THR A 3 -13.89 -5.92 21.91
C THR A 3 -13.52 -6.56 20.57
N THR A 4 -14.08 -6.02 19.48
CA THR A 4 -13.77 -6.46 18.11
C THR A 4 -12.32 -6.18 17.77
N SER A 5 -11.44 -7.12 18.12
CA SER A 5 -10.02 -7.08 17.79
C SER A 5 -9.88 -7.19 16.27
N ARG A 6 -9.76 -6.04 15.59
CA ARG A 6 -9.43 -5.99 14.16
C ARG A 6 -8.15 -6.79 13.96
N LYS A 7 -8.23 -7.91 13.22
CA LYS A 7 -7.04 -8.64 12.76
C LYS A 7 -6.12 -7.63 12.08
N LYS A 8 -4.99 -7.31 12.70
CA LYS A 8 -3.99 -6.41 12.13
C LYS A 8 -3.48 -7.08 10.86
N ILE A 9 -3.81 -6.51 9.71
CA ILE A 9 -3.41 -7.08 8.42
C ILE A 9 -1.88 -7.03 8.38
N SER A 10 -1.23 -8.20 8.36
CA SER A 10 0.21 -8.27 8.15
C SER A 10 0.47 -8.02 6.67
N ILE A 11 0.96 -6.82 6.36
CA ILE A 11 1.20 -6.38 4.98
C ILE A 11 2.66 -6.72 4.64
N ALA A 12 2.81 -7.80 3.88
CA ALA A 12 4.11 -8.22 3.37
C ALA A 12 4.51 -7.31 2.20
N TRP A 13 5.39 -6.35 2.49
CA TRP A 13 6.07 -5.54 1.47
C TRP A 13 7.33 -6.25 0.99
N GLN A 14 7.46 -6.40 -0.32
CA GLN A 14 8.65 -6.87 -0.99
C GLN A 14 9.37 -5.65 -1.60
N ARG A 15 10.70 -5.58 -1.52
CA ARG A 15 11.47 -4.58 -2.29
C ARG A 15 11.83 -5.21 -3.63
N ASP A 16 11.79 -4.43 -4.70
CA ASP A 16 12.22 -4.91 -6.01
C ASP A 16 13.72 -5.30 -6.02
N GLY A 17 14.06 -6.26 -6.88
CA GLY A 17 15.42 -6.80 -6.99
C GLY A 17 16.38 -5.91 -7.78
N ILE A 18 15.85 -5.05 -8.66
CA ILE A 18 16.59 -4.17 -9.56
C ILE A 18 16.50 -2.74 -9.03
N ASP A 19 15.28 -2.22 -8.87
CA ASP A 19 15.03 -0.88 -8.33
C ASP A 19 14.90 -0.91 -6.79
N ARG A 20 16.00 -0.58 -6.11
CA ARG A 20 16.04 -0.49 -4.64
C ARG A 20 15.11 0.59 -4.04
N GLY A 21 14.56 1.47 -4.88
CA GLY A 21 13.55 2.47 -4.54
C GLY A 21 12.10 2.00 -4.69
N TRP A 22 11.85 0.84 -5.30
CA TRP A 22 10.51 0.28 -5.47
C TRP A 22 10.19 -0.78 -4.42
N PHE A 23 8.97 -0.70 -3.91
CA PHE A 23 8.40 -1.64 -2.96
C PHE A 23 7.00 -2.03 -3.43
N TYR A 24 6.64 -3.30 -3.34
CA TYR A 24 5.37 -3.84 -3.81
C TYR A 24 4.74 -4.74 -2.74
N SER A 25 3.42 -4.71 -2.65
CA SER A 25 2.64 -5.71 -1.91
C SER A 25 1.40 -6.09 -2.71
N PRO A 26 1.17 -7.39 -3.03
CA PRO A 26 0.04 -7.84 -3.86
C PRO A 26 -1.37 -7.51 -3.34
N ARG A 27 -1.48 -6.99 -2.11
CA ARG A 27 -2.76 -6.61 -1.46
C ARG A 27 -2.87 -5.10 -1.20
N VAL A 28 -1.92 -4.30 -1.69
CA VAL A 28 -1.86 -2.85 -1.42
C VAL A 28 -1.51 -2.07 -2.66
N GLY A 29 -0.46 -2.47 -3.40
CA GLY A 29 0.04 -1.77 -4.58
C GLY A 29 1.55 -1.56 -4.50
N SER A 30 2.06 -0.48 -5.09
CA SER A 30 3.50 -0.17 -5.09
C SER A 30 3.83 1.19 -4.50
N VAL A 31 4.86 1.26 -3.66
CA VAL A 31 5.47 2.51 -3.17
C VAL A 31 6.80 2.73 -3.90
N ARG A 32 6.94 3.91 -4.52
CA ARG A 32 8.02 4.27 -5.47
C ARG A 32 8.83 5.46 -4.92
N SER A 33 10.16 5.45 -5.04
CA SER A 33 11.03 6.46 -4.43
C SER A 33 11.25 7.72 -5.31
N PRO A 34 11.53 8.89 -4.71
CA PRO A 34 11.86 10.10 -5.48
C PRO A 34 13.17 10.01 -6.28
N VAL A 35 14.05 9.06 -5.93
CA VAL A 35 15.36 8.87 -6.57
C VAL A 35 15.24 8.08 -7.87
N SER A 36 14.26 7.19 -7.96
CA SER A 36 14.11 6.21 -9.04
C SER A 36 12.89 6.41 -9.92
N TYR A 37 11.86 7.13 -9.44
CA TYR A 37 10.59 7.26 -10.14
C TYR A 37 10.28 8.70 -10.60
N ARG A 38 9.92 9.60 -9.68
CA ARG A 38 9.63 11.00 -10.00
C ARG A 38 9.94 11.93 -8.82
N ALA A 39 10.52 13.09 -9.11
CA ALA A 39 10.94 14.06 -8.10
C ALA A 39 9.73 14.63 -7.30
N GLY A 40 10.00 15.18 -6.12
CA GLY A 40 8.99 15.77 -5.22
C GLY A 40 8.74 14.95 -3.95
N GLY A 41 8.85 13.62 -4.01
CA GLY A 41 8.76 12.75 -2.84
C GLY A 41 8.51 11.29 -3.18
N TRP A 42 8.12 10.52 -2.16
CA TRP A 42 7.66 9.14 -2.33
C TRP A 42 6.23 9.13 -2.87
N TYR A 43 5.89 8.14 -3.67
CA TYR A 43 4.54 7.99 -4.24
C TYR A 43 4.00 6.58 -4.00
N PHE A 44 2.68 6.45 -3.90
CA PHE A 44 1.96 5.20 -3.73
C PHE A 44 0.93 5.03 -4.86
N LEU A 45 1.09 3.99 -5.67
CA LEU A 45 0.04 3.52 -6.58
C LEU A 45 -0.76 2.40 -5.90
N PRO A 46 -2.08 2.55 -5.71
CA PRO A 46 -2.93 1.49 -5.17
C PRO A 46 -3.20 0.35 -6.15
N MET A 47 -3.22 -0.89 -5.67
CA MET A 47 -3.46 -2.09 -6.50
C MET A 47 -4.86 -2.15 -7.13
N TRP A 48 -5.81 -1.37 -6.62
CA TRP A 48 -7.18 -1.27 -7.14
C TRP A 48 -7.37 -0.15 -8.17
N LEU A 49 -6.30 0.53 -8.59
CA LEU A 49 -6.31 1.53 -9.67
C LEU A 49 -5.40 1.08 -10.83
N PRO A 50 -5.67 1.49 -12.09
CA PRO A 50 -4.74 1.30 -13.20
C PRO A 50 -3.37 1.96 -12.95
N ASP A 51 -2.28 1.35 -13.45
CA ASP A 51 -0.92 1.93 -13.38
C ASP A 51 -0.77 3.12 -14.34
N LEU A 52 -1.26 4.26 -13.87
CA LEU A 52 -1.27 5.56 -14.53
C LEU A 52 -0.73 6.60 -13.54
N LYS A 53 0.01 7.59 -14.03
CA LYS A 53 0.72 8.58 -13.20
C LYS A 53 -0.22 9.50 -12.42
N GLU A 54 -1.46 9.56 -12.87
CA GLU A 54 -2.59 10.31 -12.32
C GLU A 54 -3.19 9.60 -11.10
N ASN A 55 -2.96 8.28 -10.96
CA ASN A 55 -3.41 7.45 -9.84
C ASN A 55 -2.35 7.31 -8.72
N ASP A 56 -1.12 7.79 -8.94
CA ASP A 56 -0.06 7.85 -7.91
C ASP A 56 -0.39 8.88 -6.82
N ILE A 57 -0.74 8.41 -5.63
CA ILE A 57 -0.97 9.24 -4.45
C ILE A 57 0.38 9.76 -3.90
N GLY A 58 0.47 11.05 -3.60
CA GLY A 58 1.68 11.72 -3.09
C GLY A 58 1.86 13.13 -3.67
N PRO A 59 3.04 13.76 -3.53
CA PRO A 59 4.25 13.23 -2.89
C PRO A 59 4.17 13.16 -1.36
N PHE A 60 4.76 12.12 -0.79
CA PHE A 60 5.05 12.01 0.63
C PHE A 60 6.51 12.36 0.93
N LYS A 61 6.74 13.12 2.01
CA LYS A 61 8.09 13.58 2.40
C LYS A 61 9.03 12.42 2.78
N THR A 62 8.51 11.29 3.25
CA THR A 62 9.29 10.12 3.65
C THR A 62 8.63 8.82 3.15
N ARG A 63 9.44 7.76 3.05
CA ARG A 63 8.95 6.40 2.75
C ARG A 63 7.84 5.98 3.71
N ASP A 64 8.06 6.18 5.00
CA ASP A 64 7.20 5.64 6.05
C ASP A 64 5.82 6.31 6.08
N LEU A 65 5.71 7.57 5.61
CA LEU A 65 4.42 8.23 5.37
C LEU A 65 3.68 7.62 4.17
N ALA A 66 4.38 7.30 3.07
CA ALA A 66 3.78 6.65 1.91
C ALA A 66 3.28 5.24 2.25
N PHE A 67 4.06 4.48 3.04
CA PHE A 67 3.64 3.18 3.57
C PHE A 67 2.43 3.32 4.50
N ALA A 68 2.46 4.23 5.48
CA ALA A 68 1.35 4.42 6.42
C ALA A 68 0.02 4.76 5.70
N GLU A 69 0.07 5.62 4.68
CA GLU A 69 -1.12 5.96 3.87
C GLU A 69 -1.57 4.78 2.99
N ALA A 70 -0.63 4.04 2.38
CA ALA A 70 -0.92 2.85 1.60
C ALA A 70 -1.63 1.76 2.45
N GLU A 71 -1.15 1.50 3.66
CA GLU A 71 -1.75 0.56 4.60
C GLU A 71 -3.11 1.05 5.13
N ARG A 72 -3.25 2.36 5.40
CA ARG A 72 -4.52 2.99 5.80
C ARG A 72 -5.58 2.83 4.72
N LEU A 73 -5.23 3.08 3.45
CA LEU A 73 -6.14 2.96 2.32
C LEU A 73 -6.47 1.50 2.01
N ALA A 74 -5.49 0.59 2.07
CA ALA A 74 -5.75 -0.84 1.90
C ALA A 74 -6.72 -1.39 2.97
N ALA A 75 -6.64 -0.91 4.22
CA ALA A 75 -7.59 -1.27 5.27
C ALA A 75 -9.03 -0.78 5.04
N VAL A 76 -9.25 0.14 4.07
CA VAL A 76 -10.57 0.60 3.62
C VAL A 76 -11.02 -0.12 2.36
N HIS A 77 -10.15 -0.23 1.35
CA HIS A 77 -10.48 -0.79 0.03
C HIS A 77 -10.40 -2.33 -0.03
N MET A 78 -9.60 -2.96 0.83
CA MET A 78 -9.55 -4.40 1.03
C MET A 78 -9.96 -4.74 2.47
N PRO A 79 -11.26 -4.65 2.81
CA PRO A 79 -11.75 -5.17 4.08
C PRO A 79 -11.34 -6.64 4.21
N SER A 80 -10.97 -7.04 5.43
CA SER A 80 -10.55 -8.41 5.73
C SER A 80 -11.53 -9.41 5.10
N ALA A 81 -11.02 -10.32 4.27
CA ALA A 81 -11.84 -11.22 3.45
C ALA A 81 -13.00 -11.81 4.27
N PRO A 82 -14.23 -11.81 3.73
CA PRO A 82 -15.41 -12.20 4.49
C PRO A 82 -15.18 -13.58 5.09
N SER A 83 -15.33 -13.69 6.41
CA SER A 83 -15.23 -14.96 7.11
C SER A 83 -16.20 -15.94 6.46
N LEU A 84 -15.66 -17.04 5.91
CA LEU A 84 -16.48 -18.12 5.36
C LEU A 84 -17.51 -18.52 6.42
N ARG A 85 -18.78 -18.26 6.11
CA ARG A 85 -19.88 -18.96 6.75
C ARG A 85 -19.88 -20.36 6.17
N GLU A 86 -19.16 -21.26 6.83
CA GLU A 86 -19.51 -22.67 6.77
C GLU A 86 -20.97 -22.81 7.27
N GLY A 87 -21.74 -23.66 6.61
CA GLY A 87 -23.18 -23.83 6.82
C GLY A 87 -23.54 -25.30 6.99
#